data_AF-A0A0W8DQX8-F1
#
_entry.id   AF-A0A0W8DQX8-F1
#
_cell.length_a   1.000
_cell.length_b   1.000
_cell.length_c   1.000
_cell.angle_alpha   90.00
_cell.angle_beta   90.00
_cell.angle_gamma   90.00
#
_symmetry.space_group_name_H-M   'P 1'
#
loop_
_entity.id
_entity.type
_entity.pdbx_description
1 polymer ?
#
loop_
_entity_poly.entity_id
_entity_poly.type
_entity_poly.pdbx_seq_one_letter_code
_entity_poly.pdbx_strand_id
1 'polypeptide(L)'
;MTASATKQVESTQRRLATSLADAPSLRLQFTLKRSSMKVYGQNQFYVFANPVVSSDNTSVLYDGYAAFMDGTTDYTFMLVNGIAYFVTSTAGDASSSSAQCLSSSLLPPLNDIISALNDVTAISSAAAGNDTITCASGNLFQATLGDATFVICSSGSDGFTIYGSDLDISVEYLDSPVTINAPTVSGDAALSCETVVTATTVSDTALALLTGQTISSSTRRNLQSGTTTTLGASSCSCQSARRPCIFFHSSEQSTLQTKSSYFGDLSKNAPCCSSIKYAQLNTVSSSWTDATLQQKVCNFAISVSSTSSSSSKTIADTIIVTHSMGGLMMAGALANGRCKFASSTTWVSLSAPMTGSMGSDYLQNACSGSNGFLQAVANLIGQCPANNAVLGLRTRTRHSTSALNSAYVAAQSAFRSNVDAAMCSDNYSGLLSTDQIVYKLGDP
;
A
#
# COMPACT_ATOMS: atom_id res chain seq x y z
N MET A 1 29.49 -66.44 -19.68
CA MET A 1 28.60 -65.46 -19.03
C MET A 1 29.24 -64.10 -19.17
N THR A 2 28.67 -63.21 -19.96
CA THR A 2 29.21 -61.87 -20.28
C THR A 2 28.04 -60.92 -20.31
N ALA A 3 27.86 -60.15 -19.24
CA ALA A 3 26.78 -59.17 -19.14
C ALA A 3 27.27 -57.84 -19.76
N SER A 4 26.60 -57.40 -20.82
CA SER A 4 26.80 -56.06 -21.38
C SER A 4 25.83 -55.09 -20.71
N ALA A 5 26.37 -54.10 -19.99
CA ALA A 5 25.56 -53.08 -19.32
C ALA A 5 25.32 -51.89 -20.25
N THR A 6 24.20 -51.89 -20.96
CA THR A 6 23.78 -50.75 -21.80
C THR A 6 23.27 -49.62 -20.90
N LYS A 7 24.09 -48.59 -20.69
CA LYS A 7 23.71 -47.40 -19.94
C LYS A 7 22.85 -46.49 -20.84
N GLN A 8 21.52 -46.55 -20.70
CA GLN A 8 20.67 -45.54 -21.32
C GLN A 8 20.98 -44.17 -20.71
N VAL A 9 21.30 -43.21 -21.57
CA VAL A 9 21.32 -41.79 -21.23
C VAL A 9 19.96 -41.25 -21.65
N GLU A 10 19.06 -41.04 -20.68
CA GLU A 10 17.86 -40.25 -20.94
C GLU A 10 18.27 -38.82 -21.27
N SER A 11 17.96 -38.38 -22.48
CA SER A 11 18.18 -37.01 -22.93
C SER A 11 16.92 -36.20 -22.66
N THR A 12 16.88 -35.52 -21.50
CA THR A 12 15.80 -34.59 -21.17
C THR A 12 15.90 -33.32 -22.01
N GLN A 13 15.57 -33.42 -23.30
CA GLN A 13 15.34 -32.25 -24.14
C GLN A 13 14.00 -31.61 -23.73
N ARG A 14 14.05 -30.62 -22.83
CA ARG A 14 12.94 -29.66 -22.66
C ARG A 14 12.61 -29.09 -24.05
N ARG A 15 11.37 -29.23 -24.50
CA ARG A 15 10.91 -28.62 -25.76
C ARG A 15 10.98 -27.09 -25.60
N LEU A 16 11.50 -26.41 -26.62
CA LEU A 16 11.62 -24.96 -26.64
C LEU A 16 10.28 -24.31 -26.96
N ALA A 17 9.56 -23.88 -25.93
CA ALA A 17 8.34 -23.09 -26.09
C ALA A 17 7.32 -23.78 -27.02
N THR A 18 6.63 -23.07 -27.92
CA THR A 18 6.92 -21.71 -28.45
C THR A 18 5.90 -20.64 -28.05
N SER A 19 4.74 -21.03 -27.50
CA SER A 19 3.62 -20.13 -27.19
C SER A 19 3.27 -20.17 -25.71
N LEU A 20 2.26 -19.41 -25.29
CA LEU A 20 1.72 -19.53 -23.92
C LEU A 20 1.12 -20.92 -23.63
N ALA A 21 0.76 -21.73 -24.63
CA ALA A 21 0.24 -23.09 -24.41
C ALA A 21 1.19 -23.97 -23.59
N ASP A 22 2.50 -23.69 -23.70
CA ASP A 22 3.59 -24.39 -23.02
C ASP A 22 4.12 -23.60 -21.80
N ALA A 23 3.37 -22.61 -21.32
CA ALA A 23 3.77 -21.81 -20.17
C ALA A 23 3.86 -22.68 -18.90
N PRO A 24 4.99 -22.63 -18.17
CA PRO A 24 5.15 -23.38 -16.94
C PRO A 24 4.37 -22.72 -15.79
N SER A 25 4.08 -23.53 -14.77
CA SER A 25 3.70 -23.00 -13.46
C SER A 25 4.91 -22.37 -12.78
N LEU A 26 4.68 -21.33 -12.00
CA LEU A 26 5.71 -20.49 -11.41
C LEU A 26 5.77 -20.68 -9.90
N ARG A 27 6.98 -20.69 -9.34
CA ARG A 27 7.26 -20.40 -7.93
C ARG A 27 7.94 -19.05 -7.83
N LEU A 28 7.31 -18.10 -7.14
CA LEU A 28 7.84 -16.76 -6.91
C LEU A 28 8.26 -16.65 -5.44
N GLN A 29 9.56 -16.57 -5.18
CA GLN A 29 10.10 -16.30 -3.84
C GLN A 29 10.24 -14.78 -3.65
N PHE A 30 9.37 -14.21 -2.81
CA PHE A 30 9.48 -12.81 -2.40
C PHE A 30 10.51 -12.69 -1.28
N THR A 31 11.39 -11.68 -1.37
CA THR A 31 12.32 -11.28 -0.30
C THR A 31 12.14 -9.80 0.00
N LEU A 32 11.49 -9.51 1.13
CA LEU A 32 11.19 -8.17 1.63
C LEU A 32 12.40 -7.58 2.34
N LYS A 33 12.91 -6.45 1.84
CA LYS A 33 14.12 -5.80 2.38
C LYS A 33 13.82 -4.91 3.59
N ARG A 34 12.60 -4.36 3.66
CA ARG A 34 12.15 -3.49 4.77
C ARG A 34 11.48 -4.31 5.88
N SER A 35 11.89 -4.08 7.13
CA SER A 35 11.26 -4.70 8.30
C SER A 35 9.79 -4.27 8.50
N SER A 36 9.41 -3.10 8.00
CA SER A 36 8.04 -2.58 8.00
C SER A 36 7.11 -3.23 6.97
N MET A 37 7.66 -3.98 6.00
CA MET A 37 6.86 -4.66 4.96
C MET A 37 6.58 -6.12 5.28
N LYS A 38 7.08 -6.64 6.40
CA LYS A 38 6.93 -8.04 6.82
C LYS A 38 5.46 -8.45 6.85
N VAL A 39 5.12 -9.52 6.14
CA VAL A 39 3.77 -10.09 6.06
C VAL A 39 3.67 -11.22 7.08
N TYR A 40 2.77 -11.10 8.06
CA TYR A 40 2.69 -11.97 9.25
C TYR A 40 4.07 -12.20 9.93
N GLY A 41 4.87 -11.14 10.05
CA GLY A 41 6.22 -11.19 10.62
C GLY A 41 7.31 -11.80 9.71
N GLN A 42 6.93 -12.42 8.60
CA GLN A 42 7.83 -13.05 7.62
C GLN A 42 8.40 -12.00 6.66
N ASN A 43 9.70 -12.10 6.35
CA ASN A 43 10.37 -11.29 5.31
C ASN A 43 10.65 -12.09 4.03
N GLN A 44 10.39 -13.38 4.03
CA GLN A 44 10.46 -14.23 2.84
C GLN A 44 9.25 -15.14 2.81
N PHE A 45 8.63 -15.28 1.64
CA PHE A 45 7.49 -16.17 1.42
C PHE A 45 7.44 -16.59 -0.05
N TYR A 46 6.64 -17.61 -0.34
CA TYR A 46 6.42 -18.11 -1.70
C TYR A 46 5.01 -17.78 -2.17
N VAL A 47 4.90 -17.45 -3.44
CA VAL A 47 3.64 -17.48 -4.20
C VAL A 47 3.77 -18.57 -5.26
N PHE A 48 2.77 -19.42 -5.37
CA PHE A 48 2.68 -20.42 -6.44
C PHE A 48 1.64 -19.95 -7.45
N ALA A 49 1.90 -20.15 -8.74
CA ALA A 49 1.00 -19.72 -9.80
C ALA A 49 0.96 -20.69 -10.99
N ASN A 50 -0.22 -20.96 -11.53
CA ASN A 50 -0.45 -21.72 -12.75
C ASN A 50 -0.96 -20.78 -13.85
N PRO A 51 -0.46 -20.89 -15.10
CA PRO A 51 -1.00 -20.11 -16.21
C PRO A 51 -2.37 -20.63 -16.65
N VAL A 52 -3.33 -19.71 -16.75
CA VAL A 52 -4.64 -19.88 -17.40
C VAL A 52 -4.57 -19.13 -18.72
N VAL A 53 -4.46 -19.88 -19.81
CA VAL A 53 -4.11 -19.37 -21.14
C VAL A 53 -5.37 -19.23 -21.99
N SER A 54 -5.47 -18.15 -22.78
CA SER A 54 -6.56 -17.95 -23.73
C SER A 54 -6.54 -19.01 -24.84
N SER A 55 -7.69 -19.30 -25.46
CA SER A 55 -7.81 -20.32 -26.52
C SER A 55 -6.99 -20.05 -27.78
N ASP A 56 -6.56 -18.80 -27.98
CA ASP A 56 -5.65 -18.37 -29.06
C ASP A 56 -4.16 -18.36 -28.66
N ASN A 57 -3.85 -18.69 -27.40
CA ASN A 57 -2.51 -18.68 -26.80
C ASN A 57 -1.78 -17.32 -26.82
N THR A 58 -2.51 -16.21 -26.94
CA THR A 58 -1.94 -14.85 -26.95
C THR A 58 -2.00 -14.13 -25.61
N SER A 59 -2.88 -14.56 -24.70
CA SER A 59 -3.17 -13.89 -23.43
C SER A 59 -3.12 -14.87 -22.27
N VAL A 60 -2.67 -14.40 -21.10
CA VAL A 60 -2.53 -15.20 -19.88
C VAL A 60 -3.09 -14.49 -18.66
N LEU A 61 -3.76 -15.27 -17.83
CA LEU A 61 -4.05 -15.00 -16.42
C LEU A 61 -3.20 -15.98 -15.61
N TYR A 62 -2.82 -15.64 -14.37
CA TYR A 62 -2.20 -16.61 -13.46
C TYR A 62 -3.12 -16.87 -12.28
N ASP A 63 -3.59 -18.11 -12.15
CA ASP A 63 -4.24 -18.61 -10.94
C ASP A 63 -3.15 -18.89 -9.91
N GLY A 64 -3.26 -18.36 -8.69
CA GLY A 64 -2.17 -18.39 -7.74
C GLY A 64 -2.60 -18.40 -6.28
N TYR A 65 -1.67 -18.71 -5.38
CA TYR A 65 -1.88 -18.53 -3.95
C TYR A 65 -0.60 -18.21 -3.17
N ALA A 66 -0.79 -17.55 -2.03
CA ALA A 66 0.20 -17.29 -1.00
C ALA A 66 -0.38 -17.66 0.36
N ALA A 67 0.33 -18.47 1.15
CA ALA A 67 -0.12 -18.94 2.46
C ALA A 67 0.84 -18.49 3.56
N PHE A 68 0.28 -18.02 4.68
CA PHE A 68 1.00 -17.49 5.83
C PHE A 68 0.42 -18.06 7.12
N MET A 69 1.27 -18.54 8.01
CA MET A 69 0.87 -19.00 9.35
C MET A 69 1.18 -17.89 10.37
N ASP A 70 0.21 -17.55 11.20
CA ASP A 70 0.39 -16.69 12.39
C ASP A 70 -0.28 -17.33 13.61
N GLY A 71 0.52 -17.60 14.64
CA GLY A 71 0.11 -18.41 15.79
C GLY A 71 -0.36 -19.81 15.38
N THR A 72 -1.67 -20.05 15.45
CA THR A 72 -2.34 -21.31 15.09
C THR A 72 -3.29 -21.16 13.90
N THR A 73 -3.27 -20.02 13.20
CA THR A 73 -4.16 -19.72 12.08
C THR A 73 -3.38 -19.62 10.79
N ASP A 74 -3.84 -20.35 9.78
CA ASP A 74 -3.34 -20.27 8.41
C ASP A 74 -4.19 -19.26 7.63
N TYR A 75 -3.52 -18.31 7.00
CA TYR A 75 -4.08 -17.24 6.18
C TYR A 75 -3.63 -17.46 4.73
N THR A 76 -4.57 -17.81 3.85
CA THR A 76 -4.28 -18.06 2.44
C THR A 76 -4.99 -17.05 1.55
N PHE A 77 -4.22 -16.34 0.75
CA PHE A 77 -4.71 -15.46 -0.31
C PHE A 77 -4.64 -16.24 -1.63
N MET A 78 -5.72 -16.24 -2.40
CA MET A 78 -5.79 -16.95 -3.68
C MET A 78 -6.33 -16.05 -4.78
N LEU A 79 -5.94 -16.31 -6.02
CA LEU A 79 -6.55 -15.80 -7.24
C LEU A 79 -6.89 -17.02 -8.09
N VAL A 80 -8.17 -17.24 -8.43
CA VAL A 80 -8.61 -18.40 -9.21
C VAL A 80 -9.66 -17.95 -10.23
N ASN A 81 -9.43 -18.20 -11.51
CA ASN A 81 -10.22 -17.71 -12.64
C ASN A 81 -10.53 -16.20 -12.56
N GLY A 82 -9.56 -15.41 -12.08
CA GLY A 82 -9.65 -13.96 -11.96
C GLY A 82 -10.45 -13.46 -10.74
N ILE A 83 -10.98 -14.36 -9.91
CA ILE A 83 -11.64 -14.04 -8.64
C ILE A 83 -10.62 -14.17 -7.52
N ALA A 84 -10.50 -13.14 -6.68
CA ALA A 84 -9.61 -13.16 -5.53
C ALA A 84 -10.33 -13.67 -4.28
N TYR A 85 -9.66 -14.49 -3.48
CA TYR A 85 -10.18 -15.09 -2.26
C TYR A 85 -9.23 -14.87 -1.08
N PHE A 86 -9.81 -14.76 0.10
CA PHE A 86 -9.11 -14.86 1.38
C PHE A 86 -9.72 -15.99 2.17
N VAL A 87 -8.87 -16.96 2.54
CA VAL A 87 -9.21 -18.16 3.29
C VAL A 87 -8.49 -18.13 4.62
N THR A 88 -9.20 -18.45 5.69
CA THR A 88 -8.63 -18.69 7.02
C THR A 88 -8.96 -20.10 7.47
N SER A 89 -8.02 -20.79 8.11
CA SER A 89 -8.23 -22.11 8.70
C SER A 89 -7.39 -22.29 9.97
N THR A 90 -7.84 -23.16 10.87
CA THR A 90 -7.05 -23.53 12.05
C THR A 90 -6.00 -24.57 11.67
N ALA A 91 -4.76 -24.38 12.09
CA ALA A 91 -3.67 -25.31 11.82
C ALA A 91 -4.01 -26.72 12.35
N GLY A 92 -4.05 -27.71 11.47
CA GLY A 92 -4.42 -29.10 11.78
C GLY A 92 -5.91 -29.42 11.75
N ASP A 93 -6.79 -28.45 11.49
CA ASP A 93 -8.22 -28.65 11.30
C ASP A 93 -8.76 -27.88 10.08
N ALA A 94 -8.72 -28.54 8.92
CA ALA A 94 -9.26 -28.00 7.68
C ALA A 94 -10.81 -27.85 7.69
N SER A 95 -11.51 -28.47 8.65
CA SER A 95 -12.98 -28.36 8.76
C SER A 95 -13.44 -27.04 9.39
N SER A 96 -12.56 -26.33 10.11
CA SER A 96 -12.77 -24.95 10.57
C SER A 96 -12.20 -23.91 9.58
N SER A 97 -12.37 -24.15 8.28
CA SER A 97 -12.02 -23.18 7.24
C SER A 97 -13.18 -22.23 6.93
N SER A 98 -12.87 -20.95 6.72
CA SER A 98 -13.79 -19.95 6.18
C SER A 98 -13.15 -19.21 5.00
N ALA A 99 -13.94 -18.94 3.97
CA ALA A 99 -13.49 -18.32 2.73
C ALA A 99 -14.43 -17.19 2.32
N GLN A 100 -13.85 -16.09 1.83
CA GLN A 100 -14.59 -14.95 1.28
C GLN A 100 -13.87 -14.39 0.06
N CYS A 101 -14.62 -13.76 -0.84
CA CYS A 101 -14.05 -13.07 -2.00
C CYS A 101 -13.53 -11.67 -1.60
N LEU A 102 -12.47 -11.23 -2.27
CA LEU A 102 -11.86 -9.92 -2.10
C LEU A 102 -12.23 -9.01 -3.27
N SER A 103 -12.72 -7.80 -2.98
CA SER A 103 -12.92 -6.77 -3.99
C SER A 103 -11.58 -6.28 -4.54
N SER A 104 -11.59 -5.81 -5.79
CA SER A 104 -10.43 -5.18 -6.45
C SER A 104 -9.84 -4.04 -5.61
N SER A 105 -10.68 -3.32 -4.87
CA SER A 105 -10.29 -2.23 -3.95
C SER A 105 -9.45 -2.67 -2.74
N LEU A 106 -9.33 -3.97 -2.46
CA LEU A 106 -8.54 -4.50 -1.33
C LEU A 106 -7.24 -5.17 -1.78
N LEU A 107 -7.00 -5.23 -3.08
CA LEU A 107 -5.87 -5.92 -3.68
C LEU A 107 -4.79 -4.93 -4.14
N PRO A 108 -3.51 -5.33 -4.16
CA PRO A 108 -2.53 -4.62 -4.98
C PRO A 108 -2.93 -4.71 -6.47
N PRO A 109 -2.37 -3.87 -7.35
CA PRO A 109 -2.68 -3.89 -8.78
C PRO A 109 -2.12 -5.14 -9.48
N LEU A 110 -2.81 -6.28 -9.32
CA LEU A 110 -2.37 -7.60 -9.82
C LEU A 110 -2.38 -7.69 -11.35
N ASN A 111 -3.36 -7.05 -12.01
CA ASN A 111 -3.42 -6.94 -13.49
C ASN A 111 -2.14 -6.30 -14.06
N ASP A 112 -1.57 -5.35 -13.34
CA ASP A 112 -0.50 -4.49 -13.84
C ASP A 112 0.86 -5.19 -13.86
N ILE A 113 0.99 -6.38 -13.24
CA ILE A 113 2.24 -7.16 -13.25
C ILE A 113 2.56 -7.65 -14.67
N ILE A 114 1.58 -8.22 -15.39
CA ILE A 114 1.79 -8.68 -16.77
C ILE A 114 1.98 -7.48 -17.71
N SER A 115 1.26 -6.38 -17.47
CA SER A 115 1.46 -5.12 -18.18
C SER A 115 2.88 -4.57 -17.99
N ALA A 116 3.41 -4.57 -16.76
CA ALA A 116 4.78 -4.16 -16.46
C ALA A 116 5.83 -5.09 -17.09
N LEU A 117 5.52 -6.38 -17.31
CA LEU A 117 6.35 -7.30 -18.08
C LEU A 117 6.27 -7.06 -19.60
N ASN A 118 5.15 -6.54 -20.11
CA ASN A 118 5.00 -6.17 -21.51
C ASN A 118 5.81 -4.92 -21.86
N ASP A 119 5.79 -3.92 -20.98
CA ASP A 119 6.40 -2.59 -21.17
C ASP A 119 7.89 -2.53 -20.76
N VAL A 120 8.54 -3.69 -20.59
CA VAL A 120 9.96 -3.77 -20.22
C VAL A 120 10.87 -3.15 -21.27
N THR A 121 11.87 -2.40 -20.81
CA THR A 121 12.87 -1.76 -21.66
C THR A 121 14.25 -2.37 -21.41
N ALA A 122 14.99 -2.72 -22.47
CA ALA A 122 16.34 -3.25 -22.32
C ALA A 122 17.30 -2.17 -21.78
N ILE A 123 18.20 -2.56 -20.87
CA ILE A 123 19.19 -1.67 -20.26
C ILE A 123 20.60 -2.27 -20.34
N SER A 124 21.64 -1.44 -20.33
CA SER A 124 23.03 -1.93 -20.44
C SER A 124 23.62 -2.37 -19.11
N SER A 125 23.14 -1.80 -18.00
CA SER A 125 23.73 -1.93 -16.68
C SER A 125 22.73 -1.54 -15.60
N ALA A 126 22.83 -2.18 -14.43
CA ALA A 126 21.99 -1.87 -13.29
C ALA A 126 22.75 -1.99 -11.96
N ALA A 127 22.29 -1.26 -10.95
CA ALA A 127 22.83 -1.32 -9.59
C ALA A 127 21.73 -1.19 -8.54
N ALA A 128 21.95 -1.75 -7.36
CA ALA A 128 21.16 -1.51 -6.15
C ALA A 128 22.04 -0.76 -5.14
N GLY A 129 21.82 0.54 -5.01
CA GLY A 129 22.77 1.41 -4.30
C GLY A 129 24.15 1.38 -4.97
N ASN A 130 25.16 0.84 -4.25
CA ASN A 130 26.53 0.71 -4.76
C ASN A 130 26.82 -0.67 -5.39
N ASP A 131 25.94 -1.65 -5.21
CA ASP A 131 26.16 -3.03 -5.65
C ASP A 131 25.67 -3.22 -7.08
N THR A 132 26.54 -3.69 -7.98
CA THR A 132 26.18 -3.92 -9.39
C THR A 132 25.32 -5.16 -9.53
N ILE A 133 24.18 -5.05 -10.23
CA ILE A 133 23.30 -6.18 -10.55
C ILE A 133 23.87 -6.86 -11.80
N THR A 134 24.52 -8.01 -11.62
CA THR A 134 25.11 -8.81 -12.70
C THR A 134 24.12 -9.86 -13.19
N CYS A 135 23.74 -9.80 -14.47
CA CYS A 135 22.90 -10.82 -15.09
C CYS A 135 23.72 -11.74 -15.99
N ALA A 136 23.83 -13.03 -15.65
CA ALA A 136 24.69 -13.99 -16.34
C ALA A 136 24.33 -14.18 -17.83
N SER A 137 23.05 -14.01 -18.20
CA SER A 137 22.58 -14.08 -19.59
C SER A 137 22.85 -12.81 -20.41
N GLY A 138 23.24 -11.71 -19.76
CA GLY A 138 23.31 -10.36 -20.33
C GLY A 138 21.96 -9.70 -20.60
N ASN A 139 20.83 -10.38 -20.33
CA ASN A 139 19.49 -9.84 -20.55
C ASN A 139 19.00 -9.09 -19.30
N LEU A 140 19.35 -7.81 -19.21
CA LEU A 140 18.83 -6.88 -18.22
C LEU A 140 17.70 -6.02 -18.82
N PHE A 141 16.63 -5.85 -18.05
CA PHE A 141 15.53 -4.94 -18.39
C PHE A 141 15.16 -4.05 -17.20
N GLN A 142 14.59 -2.89 -17.49
CA GLN A 142 13.87 -2.08 -16.53
C GLN A 142 12.35 -2.28 -16.73
N ALA A 143 11.63 -2.45 -15.62
CA ALA A 143 10.17 -2.44 -15.56
C ALA A 143 9.71 -1.34 -14.60
N THR A 144 8.48 -0.86 -14.79
CA THR A 144 7.84 0.11 -13.88
C THR A 144 6.45 -0.42 -13.51
N LEU A 145 6.12 -0.40 -12.22
CA LEU A 145 4.82 -0.79 -11.68
C LEU A 145 4.37 0.26 -10.67
N GLY A 146 3.32 1.02 -11.01
CA GLY A 146 3.02 2.29 -10.34
C GLY A 146 4.23 3.25 -10.43
N ASP A 147 4.58 3.89 -9.32
CA ASP A 147 5.79 4.75 -9.24
C ASP A 147 7.09 3.96 -8.97
N ALA A 148 7.02 2.63 -8.80
CA ALA A 148 8.18 1.81 -8.45
C ALA A 148 8.92 1.28 -9.68
N THR A 149 10.23 1.52 -9.72
CA THR A 149 11.14 0.96 -10.75
C THR A 149 11.72 -0.37 -10.28
N PHE A 150 11.77 -1.34 -11.18
CA PHE A 150 12.35 -2.67 -10.99
C PHE A 150 13.36 -2.98 -12.09
N VAL A 151 14.33 -3.85 -11.79
CA VAL A 151 15.30 -4.39 -12.74
C VAL A 151 15.08 -5.89 -12.87
N ILE A 152 14.91 -6.39 -14.08
CA ILE A 152 14.70 -7.81 -14.35
C ILE A 152 15.97 -8.41 -14.97
N CYS A 153 16.46 -9.50 -14.38
CA CYS A 153 17.49 -10.36 -14.97
C CYS A 153 16.86 -11.68 -15.39
N SER A 154 16.91 -11.99 -16.69
CA SER A 154 16.48 -13.31 -17.18
C SER A 154 17.59 -14.36 -17.00
N SER A 155 17.23 -15.55 -16.52
CA SER A 155 18.13 -16.72 -16.39
C SER A 155 17.83 -17.81 -17.42
N GLY A 156 17.13 -17.49 -18.51
CA GLY A 156 16.76 -18.46 -19.54
C GLY A 156 15.81 -19.52 -18.97
N SER A 157 16.18 -20.81 -19.06
CA SER A 157 15.38 -21.95 -18.60
C SER A 157 15.23 -22.08 -17.08
N ASP A 158 15.99 -21.29 -16.32
CA ASP A 158 16.08 -21.39 -14.86
C ASP A 158 15.21 -20.33 -14.17
N GLY A 159 14.45 -19.56 -14.95
CA GLY A 159 13.56 -18.50 -14.46
C GLY A 159 14.11 -17.10 -14.70
N PHE A 160 13.76 -16.17 -13.81
CA PHE A 160 14.24 -14.79 -13.81
C PHE A 160 14.13 -14.16 -12.43
N THR A 161 14.94 -13.13 -12.17
CA THR A 161 14.91 -12.38 -10.90
C THR A 161 14.49 -10.94 -11.15
N ILE A 162 13.50 -10.49 -10.39
CA ILE A 162 13.05 -9.09 -10.34
C ILE A 162 13.70 -8.46 -9.10
N TYR A 163 14.51 -7.44 -9.31
CA TYR A 163 15.13 -6.65 -8.26
C TYR A 163 14.37 -5.33 -8.08
N GLY A 164 14.05 -4.98 -6.83
CA GLY A 164 13.42 -3.71 -6.47
C GLY A 164 14.15 -3.00 -5.34
N SER A 165 13.83 -1.75 -5.08
CA SER A 165 14.40 -1.02 -3.93
C SER A 165 14.00 -1.66 -2.59
N ASP A 166 12.78 -2.21 -2.53
CA ASP A 166 12.11 -2.58 -1.27
C ASP A 166 11.86 -4.07 -1.09
N LEU A 167 11.84 -4.81 -2.20
CA LEU A 167 11.74 -6.25 -2.27
C LEU A 167 12.46 -6.78 -3.52
N ASP A 168 12.86 -8.05 -3.48
CA ASP A 168 13.23 -8.83 -4.68
C ASP A 168 12.24 -9.99 -4.85
N ILE A 169 12.11 -10.49 -6.08
CA ILE A 169 11.31 -11.67 -6.44
C ILE A 169 12.17 -12.60 -7.29
N SER A 170 12.45 -13.80 -6.82
CA SER A 170 13.04 -14.86 -7.65
C SER A 170 11.91 -15.71 -8.23
N VAL A 171 11.79 -15.75 -9.56
CA VAL A 171 10.78 -16.53 -10.28
C VAL A 171 11.44 -17.76 -10.88
N GLU A 172 10.86 -18.93 -10.59
CA GLU A 172 11.32 -20.24 -11.04
C GLU A 172 10.20 -20.97 -11.79
N TYR A 173 10.55 -21.65 -12.88
CA TYR A 173 9.61 -22.50 -13.63
C TYR A 173 9.57 -23.90 -13.03
N LEU A 174 8.37 -24.36 -12.70
CA LEU A 174 8.11 -25.68 -12.15
C LEU A 174 7.91 -26.71 -13.26
N ASP A 175 8.48 -27.90 -13.09
CA ASP A 175 8.31 -29.04 -14.03
C ASP A 175 6.89 -29.65 -14.01
N SER A 176 6.01 -29.22 -13.10
CA SER A 176 4.63 -29.70 -12.99
C SER A 176 3.71 -28.65 -12.35
N PRO A 177 2.43 -28.58 -12.73
CA PRO A 177 1.46 -27.66 -12.11
C PRO A 177 1.23 -27.91 -10.63
N VAL A 178 0.92 -26.84 -9.90
CA VAL A 178 0.52 -26.92 -8.49
C VAL A 178 -1.00 -27.10 -8.41
N THR A 179 -1.51 -27.83 -7.41
CA THR A 179 -2.96 -27.92 -7.21
C THR A 179 -3.49 -26.59 -6.67
N ILE A 180 -4.23 -25.85 -7.51
CA ILE A 180 -4.87 -24.58 -7.16
C ILE A 180 -6.35 -24.71 -7.52
N ASN A 181 -7.21 -24.74 -6.49
CA ASN A 181 -8.66 -24.86 -6.63
C ASN A 181 -9.34 -23.67 -5.94
N ALA A 182 -10.45 -23.18 -6.49
CA ALA A 182 -11.26 -22.17 -5.81
C ALA A 182 -11.82 -22.75 -4.50
N PRO A 183 -11.80 -22.00 -3.38
CA PRO A 183 -12.38 -22.45 -2.13
C PRO A 183 -13.91 -22.45 -2.21
N THR A 184 -14.56 -23.32 -1.42
CA THR A 184 -16.01 -23.31 -1.27
C THR A 184 -16.44 -22.07 -0.50
N VAL A 185 -17.16 -21.15 -1.16
CA VAL A 185 -17.80 -19.98 -0.54
C VAL A 185 -19.29 -20.30 -0.33
N SER A 186 -19.89 -19.80 0.75
CA SER A 186 -21.33 -19.99 1.02
C SER A 186 -22.19 -19.29 -0.04
N GLY A 187 -23.38 -19.84 -0.33
CA GLY A 187 -24.19 -19.48 -1.51
C GLY A 187 -24.36 -17.98 -1.77
N ASP A 188 -24.87 -17.24 -0.78
CA ASP A 188 -25.11 -15.80 -0.93
C ASP A 188 -23.81 -14.98 -1.09
N ALA A 189 -22.71 -15.43 -0.46
CA ALA A 189 -21.40 -14.79 -0.59
C ALA A 189 -20.67 -15.16 -1.89
N ALA A 190 -20.99 -16.32 -2.49
CA ALA A 190 -20.51 -16.71 -3.81
C ALA A 190 -21.12 -15.82 -4.92
N LEU A 191 -22.35 -15.35 -4.74
CA LEU A 191 -23.02 -14.42 -5.67
C LEU A 191 -22.39 -13.02 -5.70
N SER A 192 -21.65 -12.63 -4.66
CA SER A 192 -20.88 -11.37 -4.58
C SER A 192 -19.43 -11.48 -5.03
N CYS A 193 -18.99 -12.64 -5.55
CA CYS A 193 -17.64 -12.84 -6.03
C CYS A 193 -17.47 -12.28 -7.46
N GLU A 194 -16.80 -11.13 -7.57
CA GLU A 194 -16.52 -10.49 -8.85
C GLU A 194 -15.18 -10.95 -9.45
N THR A 195 -15.10 -10.96 -10.78
CA THR A 195 -13.83 -11.09 -11.50
C THR A 195 -13.06 -9.78 -11.42
N VAL A 196 -11.93 -9.79 -10.70
CA VAL A 196 -11.10 -8.62 -10.39
C VAL A 196 -9.79 -8.59 -11.19
N VAL A 197 -9.40 -9.71 -11.78
CA VAL A 197 -8.25 -9.84 -12.70
C VAL A 197 -8.72 -10.51 -14.00
N THR A 198 -8.24 -10.05 -15.15
CA THR A 198 -8.54 -10.65 -16.47
C THR A 198 -7.26 -11.07 -17.18
N ALA A 199 -7.38 -11.94 -18.19
CA ALA A 199 -6.22 -12.39 -18.97
C ALA A 199 -5.66 -11.23 -19.82
N THR A 200 -4.34 -11.05 -19.79
CA THR A 200 -3.63 -9.96 -20.46
C THR A 200 -2.81 -10.52 -21.62
N THR A 201 -2.90 -9.90 -22.80
CA THR A 201 -2.08 -10.24 -23.98
C THR A 201 -0.61 -9.99 -23.69
N VAL A 202 0.28 -10.89 -24.10
CA VAL A 202 1.73 -10.78 -23.83
C VAL A 202 2.52 -10.25 -25.04
N SER A 203 3.54 -9.45 -24.78
CA SER A 203 4.56 -9.08 -25.77
C SER A 203 5.56 -10.21 -25.99
N ASP A 204 6.34 -10.19 -27.07
CA ASP A 204 7.40 -11.18 -27.33
C ASP A 204 8.41 -11.28 -26.15
N THR A 205 8.72 -10.16 -25.50
CA THR A 205 9.64 -10.13 -24.36
C THR A 205 9.00 -10.72 -23.11
N ALA A 206 7.73 -10.38 -22.83
CA ALA A 206 6.98 -10.95 -21.71
C ALA A 206 6.77 -12.46 -21.91
N LEU A 207 6.41 -12.90 -23.12
CA LEU A 207 6.31 -14.31 -23.49
C LEU A 207 7.61 -15.06 -23.18
N ALA A 208 8.75 -14.52 -23.60
CA ALA A 208 10.05 -15.13 -23.34
C ALA A 208 10.40 -15.17 -21.84
N LEU A 209 10.07 -14.12 -21.08
CA LEU A 209 10.22 -14.07 -19.62
C LEU A 209 9.27 -15.01 -18.87
N LEU A 210 8.08 -15.31 -19.40
CA LEU A 210 7.10 -16.20 -18.76
C LEU A 210 7.30 -17.68 -19.12
N THR A 211 7.96 -17.98 -20.25
CA THR A 211 8.15 -19.34 -20.77
C THR A 211 9.61 -19.82 -20.77
N GLY A 212 10.57 -18.99 -20.33
CA GLY A 212 12.00 -19.32 -20.32
C GLY A 212 12.66 -19.38 -21.71
N GLN A 213 12.00 -18.85 -22.74
CA GLN A 213 12.53 -18.83 -24.10
C GLN A 213 13.67 -17.82 -24.27
N THR A 214 14.48 -18.01 -25.33
CA THR A 214 15.59 -17.10 -25.64
C THR A 214 15.07 -15.75 -26.13
N ILE A 215 15.42 -14.67 -25.42
CA ILE A 215 15.02 -13.32 -25.82
C ILE A 215 15.75 -12.89 -27.11
N SER A 216 14.99 -12.35 -28.07
CA SER A 216 15.50 -12.03 -29.41
C SER A 216 16.69 -11.07 -29.39
N SER A 217 17.61 -11.25 -30.33
CA SER A 217 18.76 -10.35 -30.50
C SER A 217 18.37 -8.97 -31.06
N SER A 218 17.20 -8.83 -31.69
CA SER A 218 16.65 -7.51 -32.07
C SER A 218 16.31 -6.69 -30.84
N THR A 219 15.67 -7.29 -29.83
CA THR A 219 15.33 -6.68 -28.53
C THR A 219 16.56 -6.36 -27.69
N ARG A 220 17.65 -7.13 -27.85
CA ARG A 220 18.95 -6.88 -27.19
C ARG A 220 19.78 -5.75 -27.82
N ARG A 221 19.47 -5.27 -29.02
CA ARG A 221 20.29 -4.25 -29.70
C ARG A 221 20.00 -2.85 -29.15
N ASN A 222 20.76 -2.45 -28.13
CA ASN A 222 20.87 -1.07 -27.65
C ASN A 222 21.33 -0.12 -28.77
N LEU A 223 20.37 0.41 -29.54
CA LEU A 223 20.59 1.45 -30.55
C LEU A 223 20.58 2.87 -29.96
N GLN A 224 20.33 3.00 -28.66
CA GLN A 224 20.47 4.23 -27.88
C GLN A 224 21.60 4.04 -26.85
N SER A 225 22.28 5.14 -26.50
CA SER A 225 23.39 5.15 -25.54
C SER A 225 22.96 4.48 -24.23
N GLY A 226 23.68 3.43 -23.82
CA GLY A 226 23.24 2.45 -22.82
C GLY A 226 22.59 3.04 -21.58
N THR A 227 21.27 2.88 -21.48
CA THR A 227 20.48 3.26 -20.32
C THR A 227 20.95 2.46 -19.11
N THR A 228 21.21 3.14 -17.99
CA THR A 228 21.64 2.55 -16.73
C THR A 228 20.61 2.84 -15.65
N THR A 229 20.21 1.80 -14.91
CA THR A 229 19.16 1.89 -13.88
C THR A 229 19.76 1.68 -12.49
N THR A 230 19.60 2.67 -11.60
CA THR A 230 20.02 2.54 -10.19
C THR A 230 18.79 2.46 -9.31
N LEU A 231 18.59 1.30 -8.67
CA LEU A 231 17.57 1.11 -7.65
C LEU A 231 17.98 1.84 -6.36
N GLY A 232 17.00 2.48 -5.72
CA GLY A 232 17.18 3.13 -4.42
C GLY A 232 17.51 2.13 -3.32
N ALA A 233 18.13 2.61 -2.25
CA ALA A 233 18.42 1.79 -1.09
C ALA A 233 17.11 1.38 -0.37
N SER A 234 17.10 0.16 0.17
CA SER A 234 15.99 -0.38 0.97
C SER A 234 15.79 0.31 2.33
N SER A 235 16.63 1.29 2.67
CA SER A 235 16.49 2.11 3.86
C SER A 235 16.61 3.59 3.50
N CYS A 236 15.68 4.39 4.02
CA CYS A 236 15.73 5.84 3.89
C CYS A 236 16.59 6.42 5.03
N SER A 237 17.70 7.08 4.69
CA SER A 237 18.36 8.00 5.61
C SER A 237 17.61 9.33 5.64
N CYS A 238 17.84 10.16 6.66
CA CYS A 238 17.29 11.52 6.62
C CYS A 238 18.13 12.38 5.68
N GLN A 239 17.48 12.99 4.69
CA GLN A 239 18.11 13.93 3.74
C GLN A 239 18.18 15.38 4.27
N SER A 240 17.75 15.62 5.52
CA SER A 240 17.79 16.93 6.18
C SER A 240 18.39 16.84 7.58
N ALA A 241 18.56 17.98 8.26
CA ALA A 241 18.87 17.98 9.68
C ALA A 241 17.77 17.26 10.49
N ARG A 242 18.17 16.34 11.37
CA ARG A 242 17.23 15.64 12.26
C ARG A 242 16.65 16.61 13.28
N ARG A 243 15.32 16.59 13.43
CA ARG A 243 14.54 17.58 14.19
C ARG A 243 13.56 16.88 15.13
N PRO A 244 13.15 17.48 16.27
CA PRO A 244 12.03 16.97 17.05
C PRO A 244 10.78 16.84 16.18
N CYS A 245 10.11 15.69 16.28
CA CYS A 245 8.88 15.41 15.57
C CYS A 245 7.69 15.42 16.51
N ILE A 246 6.58 16.01 16.06
CA ILE A 246 5.31 16.00 16.77
C ILE A 246 4.18 15.51 15.87
N PHE A 247 3.51 14.45 16.32
CA PHE A 247 2.44 13.76 15.60
C PHE A 247 1.08 14.08 16.24
N PHE A 248 0.18 14.71 15.50
CA PHE A 248 -1.16 15.07 15.95
C PHE A 248 -2.22 14.06 15.48
N HIS A 249 -2.98 13.51 16.43
CA HIS A 249 -4.15 12.68 16.15
C HIS A 249 -5.33 12.93 17.09
N SER A 250 -6.44 12.27 16.75
CA SER A 250 -7.71 12.21 17.46
C SER A 250 -7.67 11.28 18.68
N SER A 251 -7.73 11.87 19.88
CA SER A 251 -8.09 11.33 21.20
C SER A 251 -7.55 12.33 22.23
N GLU A 252 -8.26 12.67 23.31
CA GLU A 252 -7.78 13.73 24.21
C GLU A 252 -6.75 13.25 25.25
N GLN A 253 -5.62 13.97 25.35
CA GLN A 253 -4.77 14.02 26.54
C GLN A 253 -4.41 15.45 26.91
N SER A 254 -4.03 15.68 28.17
CA SER A 254 -3.53 16.98 28.65
C SER A 254 -2.04 17.20 28.32
N THR A 255 -1.28 16.12 28.12
CA THR A 255 0.18 16.15 27.95
C THR A 255 0.64 15.46 26.66
N LEU A 256 1.87 15.78 26.22
CA LEU A 256 2.53 15.10 25.10
C LEU A 256 2.94 13.68 25.49
N GLN A 257 2.54 12.70 24.68
CA GLN A 257 2.87 11.29 24.88
C GLN A 257 4.17 10.91 24.15
N THR A 258 4.83 9.85 24.60
CA THR A 258 6.03 9.26 23.95
C THR A 258 5.74 7.95 23.22
N LYS A 259 4.51 7.45 23.32
CA LYS A 259 4.00 6.27 22.62
C LYS A 259 2.61 6.60 22.07
N SER A 260 2.19 5.92 21.01
CA SER A 260 0.83 5.98 20.50
C SER A 260 0.45 4.59 19.97
N SER A 261 -0.73 4.09 20.35
CA SER A 261 -1.33 2.93 19.67
C SER A 261 -1.79 3.31 18.26
N TYR A 262 -2.25 4.56 18.07
CA TYR A 262 -2.79 5.09 16.82
C TYR A 262 -1.75 5.16 15.69
N PHE A 263 -0.54 5.62 16.01
CA PHE A 263 0.58 5.70 15.04
C PHE A 263 1.56 4.52 15.15
N GLY A 264 1.36 3.61 16.11
CA GLY A 264 2.30 2.53 16.40
C GLY A 264 3.69 2.99 16.84
N ASP A 265 4.70 2.14 16.63
CA ASP A 265 6.10 2.45 16.90
C ASP A 265 6.82 2.96 15.63
N LEU A 266 7.02 4.27 15.57
CA LEU A 266 7.73 4.95 14.49
C LEU A 266 9.25 5.07 14.72
N SER A 267 9.80 4.54 15.82
CA SER A 267 11.21 4.73 16.23
C SER A 267 12.22 4.27 15.18
N LYS A 268 11.88 3.26 14.36
CA LYS A 268 12.71 2.73 13.27
C LYS A 268 12.36 3.27 11.88
N ASN A 269 11.22 3.96 11.75
CA ASN A 269 10.62 4.32 10.45
C ASN A 269 10.54 5.83 10.20
N ALA A 270 10.96 6.66 11.17
CA ALA A 270 10.99 8.12 11.05
C ALA A 270 12.43 8.67 11.17
N PRO A 271 13.32 8.43 10.18
CA PRO A 271 14.76 8.71 10.28
C PRO A 271 15.10 10.19 10.50
N CYS A 272 14.23 11.11 10.05
CA CYS A 272 14.40 12.55 10.26
C CYS A 272 14.03 13.04 11.66
N CYS A 273 13.42 12.19 12.49
CA CYS A 273 13.07 12.56 13.86
C CYS A 273 14.29 12.38 14.78
N SER A 274 14.74 13.44 15.46
CA SER A 274 15.70 13.33 16.56
C SER A 274 15.02 12.85 17.86
N SER A 275 13.73 13.17 18.00
CA SER A 275 12.82 12.65 19.03
C SER A 275 11.39 12.62 18.46
N ILE A 276 10.50 11.84 19.07
CA ILE A 276 9.09 11.73 18.66
C ILE A 276 8.20 12.02 19.86
N LYS A 277 7.21 12.88 19.66
CA LYS A 277 6.11 13.16 20.59
C LYS A 277 4.77 13.01 19.89
N TYR A 278 3.76 12.59 20.63
CA TYR A 278 2.38 12.48 20.14
C TYR A 278 1.50 13.47 20.90
N ALA A 279 0.79 14.30 20.15
CA ALA A 279 -0.18 15.26 20.66
C ALA A 279 -1.60 14.73 20.42
N GLN A 280 -2.30 14.58 21.53
CA GLN A 280 -3.61 13.96 21.59
C GLN A 280 -4.66 15.04 21.85
N LEU A 281 -5.44 15.35 20.81
CA LEU A 281 -6.38 16.47 20.75
C LEU A 281 -7.83 15.99 20.94
N ASN A 282 -8.67 16.82 21.57
CA ASN A 282 -10.10 16.54 21.67
C ASN A 282 -10.80 16.81 20.32
N THR A 283 -10.84 15.78 19.50
CA THR A 283 -11.49 15.75 18.20
C THR A 283 -12.88 15.11 18.27
N VAL A 284 -13.55 15.17 19.42
CA VAL A 284 -14.88 14.53 19.63
C VAL A 284 -15.90 15.58 20.10
N SER A 285 -15.61 16.30 21.19
CA SER A 285 -16.50 17.36 21.70
C SER A 285 -16.35 18.69 20.97
N SER A 286 -15.28 18.86 20.20
CA SER A 286 -14.84 20.16 19.69
C SER A 286 -14.53 20.13 18.20
N SER A 287 -15.04 21.12 17.47
CA SER A 287 -14.71 21.37 16.06
C SER A 287 -13.25 21.79 15.89
N TRP A 288 -12.66 21.51 14.73
CA TRP A 288 -11.35 22.03 14.34
C TRP A 288 -11.27 23.57 14.29
N THR A 289 -12.42 24.24 14.21
CA THR A 289 -12.54 25.69 14.28
C THR A 289 -12.44 26.24 15.71
N ASP A 290 -12.35 25.40 16.75
CA ASP A 290 -12.25 25.85 18.14
C ASP A 290 -10.93 26.57 18.43
N ALA A 291 -11.04 27.78 18.98
CA ALA A 291 -9.92 28.67 19.25
C ALA A 291 -8.97 28.14 20.35
N THR A 292 -9.50 27.45 21.35
CA THR A 292 -8.73 26.89 22.47
C THR A 292 -7.93 25.69 21.99
N LEU A 293 -8.55 24.84 21.17
CA LEU A 293 -7.94 23.65 20.59
C LEU A 293 -6.84 24.02 19.59
N GLN A 294 -7.07 25.01 18.72
CA GLN A 294 -6.03 25.58 17.86
C GLN A 294 -4.86 26.16 18.66
N GLN A 295 -5.13 26.83 19.78
CA GLN A 295 -4.06 27.28 20.68
C GLN A 295 -3.31 26.11 21.33
N LYS A 296 -4.00 25.02 21.70
CA LYS A 296 -3.40 23.79 22.24
C LYS A 296 -2.46 23.13 21.21
N VAL A 297 -2.84 23.10 19.92
CA VAL A 297 -1.96 22.66 18.82
C VAL A 297 -0.67 23.46 18.77
N CYS A 298 -0.77 24.80 18.74
CA CYS A 298 0.40 25.68 18.74
C CYS A 298 1.28 25.50 19.98
N ASN A 299 0.69 25.44 21.18
CA ASN A 299 1.44 25.30 22.43
C ASN A 299 2.22 23.98 22.48
N PHE A 300 1.64 22.88 21.97
CA PHE A 300 2.32 21.60 21.84
C PHE A 300 3.41 21.61 20.75
N ALA A 301 3.18 22.24 19.60
CA ALA A 301 4.19 22.33 18.54
C ALA A 301 5.38 23.24 18.92
N ILE A 302 5.15 24.27 19.75
CA ILE A 302 6.20 25.13 20.30
C ILE A 302 7.00 24.40 21.39
N SER A 303 6.39 23.55 22.21
CA SER A 303 7.08 22.94 23.37
C SER A 303 8.03 21.79 23.03
N VAL A 304 8.03 21.27 21.79
CA VAL A 304 8.92 20.16 21.38
C VAL A 304 10.32 20.58 20.93
N SER A 305 10.53 21.87 20.64
CA SER A 305 11.83 22.40 20.19
C SER A 305 12.24 23.60 21.02
N SER A 306 13.46 23.60 21.54
CA SER A 306 14.02 24.67 22.36
C SER A 306 14.31 25.98 21.58
N THR A 307 14.31 25.93 20.25
CA THR A 307 14.47 27.11 19.38
C THR A 307 13.12 27.74 18.99
N SER A 308 12.01 27.06 19.28
CA SER A 308 10.67 27.65 19.16
C SER A 308 10.44 28.73 20.23
N SER A 309 9.53 29.66 19.94
CA SER A 309 9.34 30.88 20.73
C SER A 309 7.86 31.15 20.99
N SER A 310 7.43 30.96 22.24
CA SER A 310 6.07 31.29 22.69
C SER A 310 5.74 32.78 22.56
N SER A 311 6.71 33.67 22.77
CA SER A 311 6.53 35.13 22.71
C SER A 311 6.27 35.63 21.28
N SER A 312 6.99 35.10 20.29
CA SER A 312 6.76 35.40 18.88
C SER A 312 5.75 34.46 18.20
N LYS A 313 5.23 33.48 18.95
CA LYS A 313 4.37 32.37 18.51
C LYS A 313 4.98 31.58 17.34
N THR A 314 6.30 31.49 17.28
CA THR A 314 7.03 30.83 16.19
C THR A 314 7.39 29.40 16.57
N ILE A 315 6.99 28.44 15.74
CA ILE A 315 7.50 27.07 15.78
C ILE A 315 8.74 27.02 14.90
N ALA A 316 9.83 26.44 15.38
CA ALA A 316 11.12 26.36 14.69
C ALA A 316 11.82 25.02 14.97
N ASP A 317 12.58 24.54 13.99
CA ASP A 317 13.33 23.27 14.00
C ASP A 317 12.48 22.04 14.34
N THR A 318 11.19 22.05 13.97
CA THR A 318 10.23 20.97 14.29
C THR A 318 9.69 20.35 12.99
N ILE A 319 9.55 19.02 12.97
CA ILE A 319 8.75 18.33 11.95
C ILE A 319 7.36 18.05 12.55
N ILE A 320 6.35 18.68 11.98
CA ILE A 320 4.95 18.50 12.36
C ILE A 320 4.33 17.44 11.45
N VAL A 321 3.72 16.42 12.03
CA VAL A 321 2.94 15.42 11.29
C VAL A 321 1.50 15.48 11.78
N THR A 322 0.53 15.65 10.88
CA THR A 322 -0.89 15.74 11.24
C THR A 322 -1.71 14.71 10.50
N HIS A 323 -2.53 13.93 11.20
CA HIS A 323 -3.52 13.05 10.55
C HIS A 323 -4.95 13.60 10.65
N SER A 324 -5.74 13.41 9.59
CA SER A 324 -7.17 13.70 9.54
C SER A 324 -7.48 15.13 10.04
N MET A 325 -8.43 15.30 10.96
CA MET A 325 -8.84 16.61 11.49
C MET A 325 -7.70 17.36 12.21
N GLY A 326 -6.62 16.69 12.63
CA GLY A 326 -5.42 17.35 13.14
C GLY A 326 -4.78 18.30 12.11
N GLY A 327 -4.88 17.98 10.82
CA GLY A 327 -4.38 18.85 9.75
C GLY A 327 -5.22 20.12 9.61
N LEU A 328 -6.55 20.01 9.72
CA LEU A 328 -7.45 21.18 9.76
C LEU A 328 -7.19 22.06 10.99
N MET A 329 -6.91 21.47 12.16
CA MET A 329 -6.57 22.24 13.36
C MET A 329 -5.27 23.03 13.20
N MET A 330 -4.24 22.42 12.62
CA MET A 330 -2.98 23.12 12.32
C MET A 330 -3.20 24.23 11.28
N ALA A 331 -3.92 23.95 10.19
CA ALA A 331 -4.28 24.94 9.18
C ALA A 331 -5.07 26.13 9.75
N GLY A 332 -6.08 25.85 10.57
CA GLY A 332 -6.88 26.87 11.25
C GLY A 332 -6.07 27.69 12.26
N ALA A 333 -5.15 27.06 13.00
CA ALA A 333 -4.27 27.73 13.93
C ALA A 333 -3.30 28.71 13.23
N LEU A 334 -2.74 28.32 12.08
CA LEU A 334 -1.93 29.20 11.22
C LEU A 334 -2.78 30.35 10.66
N ALA A 335 -3.92 30.03 10.05
CA ALA A 335 -4.83 31.02 9.45
C ALA A 335 -5.32 32.08 10.45
N ASN A 336 -5.54 31.68 11.71
CA ASN A 336 -5.98 32.56 12.80
C ASN A 336 -4.84 33.20 13.60
N GLY A 337 -3.58 33.10 13.15
CA GLY A 337 -2.43 33.74 13.82
C GLY A 337 -2.15 33.24 15.25
N ARG A 338 -2.54 31.99 15.56
CA ARG A 338 -2.28 31.34 16.85
C ARG A 338 -0.81 30.97 17.00
N CYS A 339 -0.18 30.60 15.89
CA CYS A 339 1.25 30.44 15.70
C CYS A 339 1.62 30.58 14.22
N LYS A 340 2.92 30.58 13.93
CA LYS A 340 3.50 30.57 12.59
C LYS A 340 4.70 29.62 12.54
N PHE A 341 5.06 29.17 11.35
CA PHE A 341 6.28 28.38 11.13
C PHE A 341 7.48 29.29 10.83
N ALA A 342 8.65 28.91 11.34
CA ALA A 342 9.93 29.36 10.81
C ALA A 342 10.29 28.54 9.57
N SER A 343 11.26 29.01 8.78
CA SER A 343 11.77 28.29 7.60
C SER A 343 12.45 26.95 7.90
N SER A 344 12.71 26.63 9.18
CA SER A 344 13.24 25.33 9.61
C SER A 344 12.18 24.36 10.16
N THR A 345 10.90 24.75 10.14
CA THR A 345 9.77 23.84 10.39
C THR A 345 9.34 23.18 9.09
N THR A 346 8.97 21.90 9.17
CA THR A 346 8.41 21.13 8.06
C THR A 346 7.07 20.54 8.50
N TRP A 347 6.04 20.59 7.65
CA TRP A 347 4.73 20.00 7.90
C TRP A 347 4.40 18.90 6.89
N VAL A 348 4.23 17.69 7.41
CA VAL A 348 3.70 16.53 6.70
C VAL A 348 2.23 16.34 7.08
N SER A 349 1.34 16.32 6.09
CA SER A 349 -0.09 16.09 6.28
C SER A 349 -0.50 14.71 5.80
N LEU A 350 -1.31 14.01 6.59
CA LEU A 350 -1.82 12.67 6.30
C LEU A 350 -3.35 12.74 6.24
N SER A 351 -3.94 12.59 5.04
CA SER A 351 -5.39 12.52 4.81
C SER A 351 -6.21 13.62 5.49
N ALA A 352 -5.73 14.86 5.49
CA ALA A 352 -6.44 15.98 6.14
C ALA A 352 -7.65 16.44 5.28
N PRO A 353 -8.89 16.47 5.82
CA PRO A 353 -10.10 16.75 5.04
C PRO A 353 -10.29 18.25 4.81
N MET A 354 -9.40 18.86 4.01
CA MET A 354 -9.35 20.30 3.72
C MET A 354 -10.60 20.85 3.01
N THR A 355 -11.49 19.99 2.53
CA THR A 355 -12.78 20.31 1.89
C THR A 355 -14.01 19.86 2.71
N GLY A 356 -13.78 19.32 3.92
CA GLY A 356 -14.78 18.59 4.71
C GLY A 356 -14.80 17.09 4.39
N SER A 357 -15.69 16.36 5.05
CA SER A 357 -15.86 14.91 4.96
C SER A 357 -17.27 14.56 4.51
N MET A 358 -17.41 13.80 3.43
CA MET A 358 -18.73 13.32 2.97
C MET A 358 -19.39 12.40 4.01
N GLY A 359 -18.62 11.62 4.76
CA GLY A 359 -19.12 10.79 5.85
C GLY A 359 -19.75 11.60 7.00
N SER A 360 -19.30 12.85 7.21
CA SER A 360 -19.97 13.77 8.15
C SER A 360 -21.37 14.13 7.68
N ASP A 361 -21.53 14.49 6.41
CA ASP A 361 -22.84 14.86 5.85
C ASP A 361 -23.77 13.64 5.79
N TYR A 362 -23.25 12.45 5.48
CA TYR A 362 -23.99 11.19 5.49
C TYR A 362 -24.51 10.84 6.90
N LEU A 363 -23.64 10.83 7.92
CA LEU A 363 -24.05 10.56 9.30
C LEU A 363 -25.10 11.57 9.80
N GLN A 364 -24.99 12.84 9.41
CA GLN A 364 -26.00 13.84 9.76
C GLN A 364 -27.35 13.59 9.08
N ASN A 365 -27.37 13.17 7.81
CA ASN A 365 -28.61 12.77 7.12
C ASN A 365 -29.25 11.53 7.77
N ALA A 366 -28.43 10.58 8.25
CA ALA A 366 -28.91 9.43 9.02
C ALA A 366 -29.51 9.88 10.37
N CYS A 367 -28.79 10.69 11.15
CA CYS A 367 -29.28 11.19 12.43
C CYS A 367 -30.51 12.10 12.32
N SER A 368 -30.68 12.84 11.21
CA SER A 368 -31.88 13.65 10.95
C SER A 368 -33.12 12.84 10.54
N GLY A 369 -33.03 11.50 10.50
CA GLY A 369 -34.17 10.63 10.19
C GLY A 369 -34.58 10.64 8.72
N SER A 370 -33.71 11.11 7.83
CA SER A 370 -33.98 11.16 6.38
C SER A 370 -34.03 9.76 5.74
N ASN A 371 -33.51 8.75 6.43
CA ASN A 371 -33.72 7.34 6.15
C ASN A 371 -33.83 6.58 7.49
N GLY A 372 -35.00 6.01 7.79
CA GLY A 372 -35.27 5.37 9.08
C GLY A 372 -34.42 4.13 9.37
N PHE A 373 -33.97 3.39 8.34
CA PHE A 373 -33.07 2.25 8.51
C PHE A 373 -31.67 2.72 8.93
N LEU A 374 -31.12 3.73 8.23
CA LEU A 374 -29.82 4.32 8.57
C LEU A 374 -29.84 5.00 9.94
N GLN A 375 -30.94 5.64 10.31
CA GLN A 375 -31.10 6.20 11.65
C GLN A 375 -31.09 5.11 12.74
N ALA A 376 -31.76 3.97 12.50
CA ALA A 376 -31.76 2.85 13.44
C ALA A 376 -30.35 2.24 13.61
N VAL A 377 -29.62 2.03 12.52
CA VAL A 377 -28.23 1.53 12.56
C VAL A 377 -27.31 2.53 13.27
N ALA A 378 -27.33 3.82 12.90
CA ALA A 378 -26.47 4.84 13.50
C ALA A 378 -26.77 5.09 14.99
N ASN A 379 -28.04 4.95 15.42
CA ASN A 379 -28.41 4.93 16.84
C ASN A 379 -27.86 3.68 17.55
N LEU A 380 -27.97 2.49 16.94
CA LEU A 380 -27.51 1.22 17.52
C LEU A 380 -26.00 1.21 17.78
N ILE A 381 -25.20 1.80 16.89
CA ILE A 381 -23.74 1.95 17.06
C ILE A 381 -23.33 3.24 17.80
N GLY A 382 -24.29 3.99 18.37
CA GLY A 382 -24.03 5.16 19.21
C GLY A 382 -23.45 6.39 18.49
N GLN A 383 -23.59 6.47 17.16
CA GLN A 383 -23.07 7.59 16.34
C GLN A 383 -24.04 8.77 16.23
N CYS A 384 -25.27 8.62 16.72
CA CYS A 384 -26.28 9.68 16.79
C CYS A 384 -26.59 10.10 18.24
N PRO A 385 -26.78 11.41 18.52
CA PRO A 385 -26.61 12.54 17.59
C PRO A 385 -25.12 12.75 17.23
N ALA A 386 -24.87 13.15 15.98
CA ALA A 386 -23.51 13.39 15.50
C ALA A 386 -22.80 14.45 16.37
N ASN A 387 -21.59 14.12 16.84
CA ASN A 387 -20.84 14.97 17.76
C ASN A 387 -20.31 16.27 17.08
N ASN A 388 -19.98 17.28 17.89
CA ASN A 388 -19.56 18.60 17.41
C ASN A 388 -18.35 18.57 16.47
N ALA A 389 -17.44 17.61 16.64
CA ALA A 389 -16.32 17.42 15.71
C ALA A 389 -16.79 16.98 14.33
N VAL A 390 -17.70 16.01 14.25
CA VAL A 390 -18.37 15.61 13.01
C VAL A 390 -19.12 16.79 12.41
N LEU A 391 -19.91 17.55 13.20
CA LEU A 391 -20.61 18.75 12.69
C LEU A 391 -19.63 19.81 12.14
N GLY A 392 -18.44 19.93 12.71
CA GLY A 392 -17.37 20.81 12.20
C GLY A 392 -16.72 20.34 10.90
N LEU A 393 -16.93 19.08 10.50
CA LEU A 393 -16.34 18.45 9.30
C LEU A 393 -17.28 18.41 8.08
N ARG A 394 -18.45 19.04 8.13
CA ARG A 394 -19.39 19.15 7.00
C ARG A 394 -18.68 19.56 5.71
N THR A 395 -19.04 18.95 4.57
CA THR A 395 -18.55 19.48 3.29
C THR A 395 -19.15 20.87 3.03
N ARG A 396 -18.54 21.64 2.11
CA ARG A 396 -18.98 22.99 1.73
C ARG A 396 -20.33 23.05 0.99
N THR A 397 -21.17 22.02 1.12
CA THR A 397 -22.46 21.84 0.46
C THR A 397 -23.64 22.16 1.40
N ARG A 398 -24.64 21.28 1.50
CA ARG A 398 -26.00 21.56 1.99
C ARG A 398 -26.09 21.88 3.50
N HIS A 399 -25.11 21.44 4.29
CA HIS A 399 -25.11 21.58 5.77
C HIS A 399 -24.15 22.65 6.31
N SER A 400 -23.25 23.19 5.48
CA SER A 400 -22.22 24.14 5.92
C SER A 400 -22.78 25.54 6.19
N THR A 401 -22.07 26.30 7.04
CA THR A 401 -22.37 27.72 7.30
C THR A 401 -21.40 28.62 6.54
N SER A 402 -21.78 29.90 6.33
CA SER A 402 -20.87 30.89 5.73
C SER A 402 -19.56 31.04 6.53
N ALA A 403 -19.65 30.96 7.87
CA ALA A 403 -18.48 30.98 8.76
C ALA A 403 -17.58 29.76 8.55
N LEU A 404 -18.14 28.54 8.49
CA LEU A 404 -17.37 27.31 8.25
C LEU A 404 -16.75 27.30 6.84
N ASN A 405 -17.48 27.74 5.83
CA ASN A 405 -16.96 27.91 4.46
C ASN A 405 -15.79 28.90 4.41
N SER A 406 -15.87 30.02 5.15
CA SER A 406 -14.81 31.02 5.26
C SER A 406 -13.59 30.46 5.99
N ALA A 407 -13.82 29.69 7.07
CA ALA A 407 -12.76 28.99 7.80
C ALA A 407 -12.04 27.98 6.88
N TYR A 408 -12.77 27.18 6.08
CA TYR A 408 -12.16 26.28 5.11
C TYR A 408 -11.31 27.02 4.07
N VAL A 409 -11.75 28.16 3.54
CA VAL A 409 -10.96 28.95 2.58
C VAL A 409 -9.65 29.44 3.23
N ALA A 410 -9.72 29.97 4.46
CA ALA A 410 -8.55 30.44 5.19
C ALA A 410 -7.59 29.29 5.54
N ALA A 411 -8.12 28.16 6.01
CA ALA A 411 -7.35 26.96 6.31
C ALA A 411 -6.68 26.37 5.05
N GLN A 412 -7.39 26.28 3.92
CA GLN A 412 -6.83 25.85 2.65
C GLN A 412 -5.71 26.77 2.14
N SER A 413 -5.83 28.09 2.36
CA SER A 413 -4.78 29.05 2.04
C SER A 413 -3.54 28.79 2.90
N ALA A 414 -3.71 28.71 4.23
CA ALA A 414 -2.62 28.40 5.15
C ALA A 414 -1.97 27.03 4.85
N PHE A 415 -2.77 26.00 4.54
CA PHE A 415 -2.30 24.68 4.15
C PHE A 415 -1.39 24.73 2.92
N ARG A 416 -1.90 25.26 1.79
CA ARG A 416 -1.13 25.37 0.53
C ARG A 416 0.14 26.20 0.65
N SER A 417 0.19 27.15 1.59
CA SER A 417 1.38 28.00 1.81
C SER A 417 2.39 27.44 2.81
N ASN A 418 2.06 26.38 3.57
CA ASN A 418 2.90 25.91 4.69
C ASN A 418 3.09 24.38 4.76
N VAL A 419 2.41 23.59 3.91
CA VAL A 419 2.60 22.13 3.86
C VAL A 419 3.76 21.77 2.93
N ASP A 420 4.70 20.96 3.40
CA ASP A 420 5.85 20.50 2.60
C ASP A 420 5.57 19.18 1.89
N ALA A 421 4.77 18.31 2.53
CA ALA A 421 4.38 17.01 1.98
C ALA A 421 2.95 16.64 2.40
N ALA A 422 2.19 16.04 1.49
CA ALA A 422 0.88 15.49 1.78
C ALA A 422 0.82 14.03 1.33
N MET A 423 0.35 13.15 2.21
CA MET A 423 -0.03 11.77 1.90
C MET A 423 -1.55 11.68 1.85
N CYS A 424 -2.06 11.11 0.77
CA CYS A 424 -3.47 10.82 0.57
C CYS A 424 -3.60 9.36 0.10
N SER A 425 -4.72 8.71 0.43
CA SER A 425 -5.08 7.44 -0.20
C SER A 425 -5.73 7.73 -1.55
N ASP A 426 -5.48 6.87 -2.54
CA ASP A 426 -6.21 6.79 -3.80
C ASP A 426 -7.57 6.07 -3.64
N ASN A 427 -7.71 5.28 -2.56
CA ASN A 427 -8.82 4.38 -2.32
C ASN A 427 -9.31 4.48 -0.86
N TYR A 428 -10.63 4.52 -0.67
CA TYR A 428 -11.28 4.65 0.64
C TYR A 428 -11.30 3.33 1.44
N SER A 429 -11.18 2.18 0.78
CA SER A 429 -11.15 0.86 1.43
C SER A 429 -9.85 0.66 2.23
N GLY A 430 -8.71 1.10 1.68
CA GLY A 430 -7.39 0.83 2.24
C GLY A 430 -7.04 -0.67 2.28
N LEU A 431 -6.00 -1.03 3.04
CA LEU A 431 -5.58 -2.43 3.21
C LEU A 431 -6.53 -3.19 4.13
N LEU A 432 -6.77 -4.47 3.82
CA LEU A 432 -7.58 -5.39 4.63
C LEU A 432 -7.11 -5.39 6.10
N SER A 433 -8.02 -5.01 7.01
CA SER A 433 -7.74 -4.93 8.46
C SER A 433 -9.01 -5.19 9.25
N THR A 434 -8.88 -5.70 10.48
CA THR A 434 -9.98 -5.79 11.45
C THR A 434 -10.62 -4.42 11.73
N ASP A 435 -9.85 -3.34 11.63
CA ASP A 435 -10.35 -1.96 11.81
C ASP A 435 -11.36 -1.56 10.73
N GLN A 436 -11.29 -2.16 9.53
CA GLN A 436 -12.27 -1.89 8.46
C GLN A 436 -13.69 -2.27 8.85
N ILE A 437 -13.90 -3.24 9.75
CA ILE A 437 -15.24 -3.73 10.12
C ILE A 437 -16.08 -2.58 10.70
N VAL A 438 -15.47 -1.69 11.49
CA VAL A 438 -16.14 -0.52 12.08
C VAL A 438 -16.58 0.48 11.01
N TYR A 439 -15.83 0.61 9.91
CA TYR A 439 -16.15 1.51 8.81
C TYR A 439 -17.13 0.90 7.79
N LYS A 440 -17.00 -0.40 7.47
CA LYS A 440 -17.93 -1.12 6.58
C LYS A 440 -19.35 -1.22 7.14
N LEU A 441 -19.54 -1.13 8.46
CA LEU A 441 -20.87 -1.04 9.09
C LEU A 441 -21.49 0.36 9.03
N GLY A 442 -20.74 1.37 8.58
CA GLY A 442 -21.18 2.77 8.45
C GLY A 442 -21.28 3.27 7.01
N ASP A 443 -20.89 2.46 6.02
CA ASP A 443 -20.94 2.74 4.59
C ASP A 443 -22.00 1.80 3.95
N PRO A 444 -22.98 2.30 3.18
CA PRO A 444 -24.10 1.51 2.65
C PRO A 444 -23.78 0.74 1.36
#